data_AF-A0A851BZJ2-F1
#
_entry.id   AF-A0A851BZJ2-F1
#
_cell.length_a   1.000
_cell.length_b   1.000
_cell.length_c   1.000
_cell.angle_alpha   90.00
_cell.angle_beta   90.00
_cell.angle_gamma   90.00
#
_symmetry.space_group_name_H-M   'P 1'
#
loop_
_entity.id
_entity.type
_entity.pdbx_description
1 polymer ?
#
loop_
_entity_poly.entity_id
_entity_poly.type
_entity_poly.pdbx_seq_one_letter_code
_entity_poly.pdbx_strand_id
1 'polypeptide(L)'
;IDQWNKVIEQLGTPCPEFMKKLQPTVRTYVENRPKYAGYSFEKLFPDVLFPADSEHNKLKASQARDLLSKMLVIDASKRISVDEALQHPYINVWYDPSEAEA
;
A
#
# COMPACT_ATOMS: atom_id res chain seq x y z
N ILE A 1 3.34 12.11 15.86
CA ILE A 1 3.81 13.03 14.78
C ILE A 1 4.85 12.33 13.89
N ASP A 2 5.83 11.65 14.48
CA ASP A 2 6.88 10.90 13.75
C ASP A 2 6.36 9.83 12.78
N GLN A 3 5.25 9.18 13.13
CA GLN A 3 4.62 8.17 12.26
C GLN A 3 4.20 8.75 10.90
N TRP A 4 3.64 9.97 10.88
CA TRP A 4 3.26 10.61 9.62
C TRP A 4 4.49 10.89 8.74
N ASN A 5 5.57 11.37 9.34
CA ASN A 5 6.81 11.66 8.61
C ASN A 5 7.36 10.38 7.96
N LYS A 6 7.43 9.27 8.71
CA LYS A 6 7.84 7.97 8.17
C LYS A 6 6.95 7.53 7.00
N VAL A 7 5.64 7.75 7.07
CA VAL A 7 4.73 7.38 5.99
C VAL A 7 5.01 8.18 4.73
N ILE A 8 5.11 9.52 4.81
CA ILE A 8 5.33 10.36 3.62
C ILE A 8 6.75 10.24 3.05
N GLU A 9 7.74 9.95 3.88
CA GLU A 9 9.12 9.68 3.43
C GLU A 9 9.19 8.42 2.56
N GLN A 10 8.35 7.41 2.87
CA GLN A 10 8.34 6.14 2.16
C GLN A 10 7.37 6.15 0.96
N LEU A 11 6.12 6.58 1.18
CA LEU A 11 5.04 6.54 0.18
C LEU A 11 4.89 7.83 -0.64
N GLY A 12 5.56 8.90 -0.21
CA GLY A 12 5.47 10.20 -0.85
C GLY A 12 4.38 11.10 -0.26
N THR A 13 4.39 12.35 -0.72
CA THR A 13 3.42 13.36 -0.28
C THR A 13 2.10 13.14 -0.99
N PRO A 14 0.97 13.04 -0.26
CA PRO A 14 -0.31 12.75 -0.89
C PRO A 14 -0.82 13.92 -1.74
N CYS A 15 -1.69 13.62 -2.70
CA CYS A 15 -2.23 14.60 -3.63
C CYS A 15 -3.06 15.69 -2.92
N PRO A 16 -3.20 16.90 -3.51
CA PRO A 16 -4.00 17.98 -2.93
C PRO A 16 -5.46 17.61 -2.64
N GLU A 17 -6.03 16.69 -3.42
CA GLU A 17 -7.39 16.18 -3.21
C GLU A 17 -7.54 15.45 -1.87
N PHE A 18 -6.52 14.69 -1.46
CA PHE A 18 -6.50 14.05 -0.15
C PHE A 18 -6.36 15.08 0.97
N MET A 19 -5.48 16.09 0.78
CA MET A 19 -5.28 17.16 1.77
C MET A 19 -6.58 17.92 2.07
N LYS A 20 -7.45 18.10 1.07
CA LYS A 20 -8.76 18.74 1.26
C LYS A 20 -9.71 17.95 2.17
N LYS A 21 -9.52 16.63 2.30
CA LYS A 21 -10.33 15.77 3.18
C LYS A 21 -9.86 15.80 4.64
N LEU A 22 -8.67 16.33 4.91
CA LEU A 22 -8.11 16.42 6.26
C LEU A 22 -8.70 17.59 7.04
N GLN A 23 -8.70 17.48 8.38
CA GLN A 23 -9.05 18.59 9.26
C GLN A 23 -8.08 19.78 9.05
N PRO A 24 -8.54 21.04 9.17
CA PRO A 24 -7.71 22.21 8.87
C PRO A 24 -6.36 22.25 9.58
N THR A 25 -6.32 21.90 10.87
CA THR A 25 -5.10 21.85 11.68
C THR A 25 -4.10 20.80 11.18
N VAL A 26 -4.59 19.60 10.86
CA VAL A 26 -3.77 18.51 10.29
C VAL A 26 -3.30 18.89 8.89
N ARG A 27 -4.18 19.48 8.07
CA ARG A 27 -3.86 19.92 6.72
C ARG A 27 -2.71 20.92 6.72
N THR A 28 -2.79 21.99 7.51
CA THR A 28 -1.71 22.98 7.62
C THR A 28 -0.41 22.33 8.12
N TYR A 29 -0.50 21.39 9.06
CA TYR A 29 0.68 20.66 9.52
C TYR A 29 1.33 19.85 8.39
N VAL A 30 0.55 19.12 7.59
CA VAL A 30 1.06 18.29 6.48
C VAL A 30 1.56 19.14 5.31
N GLU A 31 0.86 20.22 4.95
CA GLU A 31 1.25 21.13 3.85
C GLU A 31 2.58 21.87 4.12
N ASN A 32 2.92 22.09 5.39
CA ASN A 32 4.19 22.71 5.80
C ASN A 32 5.37 21.71 5.88
N ARG A 33 5.16 20.43 5.59
CA ARG A 33 6.25 19.44 5.58
C ARG A 33 6.99 19.42 4.23
N PRO A 34 8.28 19.01 4.23
CA PRO A 34 9.00 18.78 2.99
C PRO A 34 8.24 17.81 2.08
N LYS A 35 8.24 18.08 0.79
CA LYS A 35 7.60 17.21 -0.20
C LYS A 35 8.55 16.08 -0.58
N TYR A 36 8.07 14.86 -0.44
CA TYR A 36 8.73 13.63 -0.87
C TYR A 36 8.02 13.04 -2.09
N ALA A 37 8.79 12.54 -3.05
CA ALA A 37 8.26 11.82 -4.20
C ALA A 37 7.78 10.40 -3.85
N GLY A 38 8.25 9.84 -2.73
CA GLY A 38 8.04 8.43 -2.37
C GLY A 38 9.00 7.50 -3.10
N TYR A 39 9.19 6.30 -2.57
CA TYR A 39 9.95 5.24 -3.22
C TYR A 39 9.01 4.33 -4.03
N SER A 40 9.55 3.71 -5.08
CA SER A 40 8.83 2.63 -5.76
C SER A 40 8.67 1.42 -4.84
N PHE A 41 7.60 0.65 -5.03
CA PHE A 41 7.36 -0.56 -4.24
C PHE A 41 8.45 -1.63 -4.43
N GLU A 42 9.19 -1.60 -5.54
CA GLU A 42 10.36 -2.46 -5.76
C GLU A 42 11.52 -2.09 -4.83
N LYS A 43 11.66 -0.81 -4.49
CA LYS A 43 12.68 -0.34 -3.55
C LYS A 43 12.25 -0.52 -2.09
N LEU A 44 10.96 -0.35 -1.80
CA LEU A 44 10.39 -0.60 -0.47
C LEU A 44 10.39 -2.09 -0.13
N PHE A 45 10.05 -2.94 -1.11
CA PHE A 45 9.96 -4.39 -0.98
C PHE A 45 10.82 -5.06 -2.06
N PRO A 46 12.16 -5.08 -1.91
CA PRO A 46 13.06 -5.70 -2.87
C PRO A 46 12.89 -7.22 -2.92
N ASP A 47 13.30 -7.85 -4.03
CA ASP A 47 13.12 -9.29 -4.27
C ASP A 47 13.74 -10.18 -3.18
N VAL A 48 14.80 -9.70 -2.52
CA VAL A 48 15.47 -10.41 -1.40
C VAL A 48 14.57 -10.62 -0.18
N LEU A 49 13.51 -9.82 -0.02
CA LEU A 49 12.54 -10.00 1.06
C LEU A 49 11.52 -11.10 0.74
N PHE A 50 11.48 -11.59 -0.49
CA PHE A 50 10.59 -12.65 -0.92
C PHE A 50 11.36 -13.98 -1.05
N PRO A 51 10.80 -15.11 -0.61
CA PRO A 51 11.47 -16.40 -0.66
C PRO A 51 11.79 -16.83 -2.10
N ALA A 52 13.02 -17.28 -2.33
CA ALA A 52 13.57 -17.53 -3.68
C ALA A 52 13.37 -18.98 -4.20
N ASP A 53 12.82 -19.89 -3.40
CA ASP A 53 13.00 -21.33 -3.59
C ASP A 53 12.17 -22.00 -4.71
N SER A 54 11.56 -21.26 -5.63
CA SER A 54 10.80 -21.86 -6.74
C SER A 54 10.57 -20.88 -7.90
N GLU A 55 10.53 -21.34 -9.15
CA GLU A 55 10.11 -20.50 -10.29
C GLU A 55 8.66 -19.98 -10.14
N HIS A 56 7.81 -20.73 -9.43
CA HIS A 56 6.50 -20.25 -9.00
C HIS A 56 6.55 -19.06 -8.02
N ASN A 57 7.69 -18.80 -7.34
CA ASN A 57 7.82 -17.72 -6.34
C ASN A 57 8.08 -16.34 -6.94
N LYS A 58 8.68 -16.23 -8.14
CA LYS A 58 8.85 -14.91 -8.80
C LYS A 58 7.51 -14.28 -9.17
N LEU A 59 6.56 -15.09 -9.65
CA LEU A 59 5.17 -14.69 -9.85
C LEU A 59 4.49 -14.33 -8.52
N LYS A 60 4.81 -15.02 -7.42
CA LYS A 60 4.28 -14.69 -6.08
C LYS A 60 4.84 -13.38 -5.53
N ALA A 61 6.11 -13.07 -5.77
CA ALA A 61 6.74 -11.83 -5.31
C ALA A 61 6.15 -10.61 -6.02
N SER A 62 5.98 -10.67 -7.35
CA SER A 62 5.35 -9.58 -8.10
C SER A 62 3.88 -9.39 -7.71
N GLN A 63 3.13 -10.48 -7.53
CA GLN A 63 1.74 -10.45 -7.06
C GLN A 63 1.63 -9.90 -5.62
N ALA A 64 2.53 -10.28 -4.72
CA ALA A 64 2.57 -9.76 -3.35
C ALA A 64 2.84 -8.25 -3.34
N ARG A 65 3.83 -7.82 -4.11
CA ARG A 65 4.20 -6.40 -4.24
C ARG A 65 3.07 -5.59 -4.86
N ASP A 66 2.38 -6.12 -5.87
CA ASP A 66 1.20 -5.48 -6.46
C ASP A 66 0.09 -5.29 -5.43
N LEU A 67 -0.24 -6.32 -4.65
CA LEU A 67 -1.23 -6.22 -3.58
C LEU A 67 -0.82 -5.17 -2.53
N LEU A 68 0.44 -5.20 -2.07
CA LEU A 68 0.96 -4.21 -1.13
C LEU A 68 0.86 -2.79 -1.70
N SER A 69 1.07 -2.61 -3.00
CA SER A 69 0.93 -1.29 -3.65
C SER A 69 -0.49 -0.75 -3.63
N LYS A 70 -1.48 -1.65 -3.71
CA LYS A 70 -2.91 -1.31 -3.65
C LYS A 70 -3.44 -1.14 -2.22
N MET A 71 -2.81 -1.79 -1.24
CA MET A 71 -3.16 -1.68 0.18
C MET A 71 -2.48 -0.50 0.89
N LEU A 72 -1.19 -0.25 0.61
CA LEU A 72 -0.41 0.82 1.23
C LEU A 72 -0.62 2.16 0.51
N VAL A 73 -1.89 2.53 0.36
CA VAL A 73 -2.33 3.79 -0.23
C VAL A 73 -2.80 4.73 0.88
N ILE A 74 -2.25 5.95 0.91
CA ILE A 74 -2.57 6.95 1.94
C ILE A 74 -4.05 7.36 1.87
N ASP A 75 -4.56 7.61 0.67
CA ASP A 75 -5.97 7.95 0.46
C ASP A 75 -6.85 6.69 0.55
N ALA A 76 -7.65 6.60 1.62
CA ALA A 76 -8.56 5.48 1.84
C ALA A 76 -9.57 5.27 0.70
N SER A 77 -9.94 6.32 -0.04
CA SER A 77 -10.85 6.19 -1.19
C SER A 77 -10.21 5.60 -2.44
N LYS A 78 -8.87 5.56 -2.49
CA LYS A 78 -8.10 4.94 -3.58
C LYS A 78 -7.47 3.60 -3.17
N ARG A 79 -7.61 3.23 -1.89
CA ARG A 79 -7.10 1.97 -1.35
C ARG A 79 -8.03 0.85 -1.77
N ILE A 80 -7.45 -0.30 -2.11
CA ILE A 80 -8.20 -1.51 -2.43
C ILE A 80 -9.19 -1.86 -1.31
N SER A 81 -10.40 -2.27 -1.69
CA SER A 81 -11.39 -2.78 -0.74
C SER A 81 -11.02 -4.18 -0.24
N VAL A 82 -11.68 -4.63 0.83
CA VAL A 82 -11.48 -5.98 1.37
C VAL A 82 -11.86 -7.03 0.32
N ASP A 83 -13.02 -6.88 -0.32
CA ASP A 83 -13.51 -7.80 -1.35
C ASP A 83 -12.54 -7.91 -2.53
N GLU A 84 -12.05 -6.77 -3.04
CA GLU A 84 -11.05 -6.76 -4.11
C GLU A 84 -9.71 -7.38 -3.69
N ALA A 85 -9.31 -7.21 -2.43
CA ALA A 85 -8.09 -7.80 -1.90
C ALA A 85 -8.20 -9.34 -1.77
N LEU A 86 -9.38 -9.85 -1.38
CA LEU A 86 -9.66 -11.29 -1.35
C LEU A 86 -9.61 -11.92 -2.74
N GLN A 87 -10.13 -11.21 -3.75
CA GLN A 87 -10.09 -11.63 -5.16
C GLN A 87 -8.70 -11.45 -5.81
N HIS A 88 -7.73 -10.86 -5.12
CA HIS A 88 -6.41 -10.61 -5.68
C HIS A 88 -5.67 -11.92 -5.99
N PRO A 89 -4.98 -12.09 -7.15
CA PRO A 89 -4.29 -13.33 -7.51
C PRO A 89 -3.31 -13.88 -6.46
N TYR A 90 -2.80 -13.00 -5.61
CA TYR A 90 -1.95 -13.36 -4.48
C TYR A 90 -2.70 -14.08 -3.34
N ILE A 91 -3.92 -13.62 -3.01
CA ILE A 91 -4.74 -14.13 -1.91
C ILE A 91 -5.71 -15.20 -2.39
N ASN A 92 -6.24 -15.08 -3.62
CA ASN A 92 -7.26 -15.95 -4.18
C ASN A 92 -6.87 -17.44 -4.24
N VAL A 93 -5.57 -17.78 -4.16
CA VAL A 93 -5.12 -19.17 -4.01
C VAL A 93 -5.54 -19.82 -2.67
N TRP A 94 -5.86 -19.00 -1.67
CA TRP A 94 -6.31 -19.42 -0.34
C TRP A 94 -7.78 -19.09 -0.10
N TYR A 95 -8.50 -18.59 -1.11
CA TYR A 95 -9.89 -18.18 -0.95
C TYR A 95 -10.77 -19.43 -0.84
N ASP A 96 -11.29 -19.66 0.36
CA ASP A 96 -12.36 -20.63 0.62
C ASP A 96 -13.68 -19.87 0.83
N PRO A 97 -14.72 -20.12 0.01
CA PRO A 97 -16.02 -19.44 0.14
C PRO A 97 -16.65 -19.61 1.53
N SER A 98 -16.37 -20.72 2.21
CA SER A 98 -16.92 -21.04 3.53
C SER A 98 -16.28 -20.21 4.66
N GLU A 99 -15.06 -19.73 4.47
CA GLU A 99 -14.35 -18.87 5.43
C GLU A 99 -14.58 -17.37 5.17
N ALA A 100 -14.90 -16.98 3.93
CA ALA A 100 -15.06 -15.59 3.53
C ALA A 100 -16.45 -14.99 3.84
N GLU A 101 -17.49 -15.83 3.96
CA GLU A 101 -18.89 -15.41 4.15
C GLU A 101 -19.46 -15.73 5.55
N ALA A 102 -18.61 -16.10 6.51
CA ALA A 102 -19.00 -16.54 7.86
C ALA A 102 -19.23 -15.40 8.87
#